data_AF-A0A1F5WPK0-F1
#
_entry.id   AF-A0A1F5WPK0-F1
#
_cell.length_a   1.000
_cell.length_b   1.000
_cell.length_c   1.000
_cell.angle_alpha   90.00
_cell.angle_beta   90.00
_cell.angle_gamma   90.00
#
_symmetry.space_group_name_H-M   'P 1'
#
loop_
_entity.id
_entity.type
_entity.pdbx_description
1 polymer ?
#
loop_
_entity_poly.entity_id
_entity_poly.type
_entity_poly.pdbx_seq_one_letter_code
_entity_poly.pdbx_strand_id
1 'polypeptide(L)'
;MISFLTSFPEWQIFAILFFLCIGVLPIGRLLIEGRSYNISYASAYGDIALILMALIAKEILSQHPVAGWLSSHSYQEVTFWICACVGIVSCVVAVKTGRGWGTFMDFYHNIIIVPLLLYTLTTAIPLIFVGGTMVDRAYMFTLAGIWIWTFIADVFTGRLRQPEYLETHQITQI
;
A
#
# COMPACT_ATOMS: atom_id res chain seq x y z
N MET A 1 7.47 -16.41 -11.34
CA MET A 1 8.11 -16.42 -10.01
C MET A 1 7.55 -15.24 -9.23
N ILE A 2 7.12 -15.41 -7.98
CA ILE A 2 6.72 -14.27 -7.11
C ILE A 2 8.02 -13.55 -6.70
N SER A 3 8.59 -12.81 -7.65
CA SER A 3 10.01 -12.45 -7.61
C SER A 3 10.34 -11.66 -6.35
N PHE A 4 9.46 -10.77 -5.92
CA PHE A 4 9.74 -9.91 -4.79
C PHE A 4 9.77 -10.67 -3.44
N LEU A 5 8.73 -11.45 -3.13
CA LEU A 5 8.69 -12.19 -1.86
C LEU A 5 9.73 -13.31 -1.83
N THR A 6 10.08 -13.92 -2.96
CA THR A 6 11.08 -15.02 -2.94
C THR A 6 12.52 -14.53 -2.94
N SER A 7 12.81 -13.31 -3.40
CA SER A 7 14.21 -12.84 -3.57
C SER A 7 14.84 -12.22 -2.33
N PHE A 8 14.04 -11.85 -1.33
CA PHE A 8 14.51 -11.12 -0.15
C PHE A 8 14.05 -11.79 1.17
N PRO A 9 14.83 -11.70 2.25
CA PRO A 9 14.42 -12.08 3.61
C PRO A 9 13.33 -11.12 4.16
N GLU A 10 12.58 -11.54 5.19
CA GLU A 10 11.43 -10.76 5.69
C GLU A 10 11.81 -9.32 6.07
N TRP A 11 12.94 -9.13 6.75
CA TRP A 11 13.37 -7.80 7.20
C TRP A 11 13.68 -6.85 6.04
N GLN A 12 14.19 -7.37 4.91
CA GLN A 12 14.44 -6.55 3.72
C GLN A 12 13.13 -6.19 3.03
N ILE A 13 12.19 -7.13 2.93
CA ILE A 13 10.84 -6.86 2.40
C ILE A 13 10.18 -5.75 3.23
N PHE A 14 10.22 -5.87 4.56
CA PHE A 14 9.69 -4.85 5.46
C PHE A 14 10.38 -3.51 5.23
N ALA A 15 11.71 -3.46 5.27
CA ALA A 15 12.46 -2.21 5.12
C ALA A 15 12.19 -1.52 3.78
N ILE A 16 12.17 -2.28 2.68
CA ILE A 16 11.89 -1.76 1.32
C ILE A 16 10.47 -1.21 1.25
N LEU A 17 9.47 -2.01 1.63
CA LEU A 17 8.07 -1.57 1.54
C LEU A 17 7.77 -0.42 2.51
N PHE A 18 8.30 -0.46 3.73
CA PHE A 18 8.14 0.61 4.70
C PHE A 18 8.76 1.91 4.19
N PHE A 19 9.99 1.85 3.68
CA PHE A 19 10.65 3.06 3.17
C PHE A 19 9.92 3.61 1.95
N LEU A 20 9.57 2.78 0.96
CA LEU A 20 8.90 3.23 -0.26
C LEU A 20 7.47 3.75 -0.01
N CYS A 21 6.68 3.03 0.79
CA CYS A 21 5.27 3.39 0.99
C CYS A 21 5.08 4.46 2.08
N ILE A 22 5.87 4.42 3.15
CA ILE A 22 5.63 5.25 4.35
C ILE A 22 6.75 6.29 4.54
N GLY A 23 8.01 5.92 4.29
CA GLY A 23 9.16 6.80 4.57
C GLY A 23 9.40 7.89 3.53
N VAL A 24 9.36 7.55 2.23
CA VAL A 24 9.66 8.48 1.13
C VAL A 24 8.65 9.62 1.07
N LEU A 25 7.37 9.34 1.34
CA LEU A 25 6.31 10.32 1.18
C LEU A 25 6.46 11.56 2.09
N PRO A 26 6.63 11.45 3.43
CA PRO A 26 6.85 12.61 4.29
C PRO A 26 8.19 13.30 4.01
N ILE A 27 9.27 12.55 3.71
CA ILE A 27 10.58 13.13 3.39
C ILE A 27 10.51 13.93 2.09
N GLY A 28 9.93 13.34 1.04
CA GLY A 28 9.79 13.97 -0.26
C GLY A 28 8.88 15.18 -0.22
N ARG A 29 7.77 15.14 0.54
CA ARG A 29 6.91 16.33 0.73
C ARG A 29 7.66 17.45 1.45
N LEU A 30 8.46 17.13 2.46
CA LEU A 30 9.25 18.15 3.16
C LEU A 30 10.32 18.76 2.24
N LEU A 31 11.10 17.92 1.55
CA LEU A 31 12.26 18.37 0.77
C LEU A 31 11.89 19.00 -0.59
N ILE A 32 10.83 18.51 -1.24
CA ILE A 32 10.45 18.93 -2.61
C ILE A 32 9.29 19.93 -2.58
N GLU A 33 8.37 19.78 -1.63
CA GLU A 33 7.12 20.56 -1.60
C GLU A 33 7.11 21.59 -0.45
N GLY A 34 8.11 21.57 0.43
CA GLY A 34 8.19 22.45 1.60
C GLY A 34 7.05 22.22 2.58
N ARG A 35 6.64 20.95 2.76
CA ARG A 35 5.48 20.57 3.58
C ARG A 35 5.74 19.30 4.36
N SER A 36 5.66 19.35 5.68
CA SER A 36 5.61 18.14 6.52
C SER A 36 4.18 17.57 6.57
N TYR A 37 3.77 16.66 5.67
CA TYR A 37 2.36 16.22 5.75
C TYR A 37 2.01 14.82 5.26
N ASN A 38 1.43 14.01 6.14
CA ASN A 38 0.47 12.95 5.82
C ASN A 38 -0.43 12.73 7.04
N ILE A 39 -1.69 13.17 6.99
CA ILE A 39 -2.66 12.97 8.10
C ILE A 39 -3.49 11.70 7.99
N SER A 40 -3.41 11.01 6.86
CA SER A 40 -4.23 9.82 6.65
C SER A 40 -3.81 8.75 7.63
N TYR A 41 -4.74 8.29 8.47
CA TYR A 41 -4.52 7.13 9.32
C TYR A 41 -4.29 5.87 8.47
N ALA A 42 -4.98 5.74 7.34
CA ALA A 42 -4.80 4.62 6.43
C ALA A 42 -3.36 4.57 5.89
N SER A 43 -2.80 5.70 5.48
CA SER A 43 -1.43 5.73 4.97
C SER A 43 -0.37 5.65 6.09
N ALA A 44 -0.63 6.23 7.27
CA ALA A 44 0.33 6.19 8.38
C ALA A 44 0.40 4.83 9.08
N TYR A 45 -0.75 4.18 9.29
CA TYR A 45 -0.86 2.95 10.09
C TYR A 45 -1.44 1.78 9.28
N GLY A 46 -2.40 2.04 8.40
CA GLY A 46 -2.98 1.02 7.54
C GLY A 46 -1.94 0.38 6.63
N ASP A 47 -1.05 1.17 6.02
CA ASP A 47 -0.02 0.64 5.11
C ASP A 47 0.92 -0.35 5.83
N ILE A 48 1.17 -0.15 7.13
CA ILE A 48 1.91 -1.13 7.95
C ILE A 48 1.17 -2.46 8.00
N ALA A 49 -0.16 -2.45 8.18
CA ALA A 49 -0.97 -3.67 8.18
C ALA A 49 -0.90 -4.40 6.83
N LEU A 50 -0.83 -3.66 5.72
CA LEU A 50 -0.65 -4.25 4.39
C LEU A 50 0.75 -4.88 4.21
N ILE A 51 1.79 -4.22 4.72
CA ILE A 51 3.16 -4.76 4.71
C ILE A 51 3.23 -6.04 5.55
N LEU A 52 2.60 -6.08 6.72
CA LEU A 52 2.56 -7.26 7.58
C LEU A 52 1.87 -8.44 6.88
N MET A 53 0.81 -8.21 6.09
CA MET A 53 0.22 -9.28 5.27
C MET A 53 1.20 -9.85 4.23
N ALA A 54 2.05 -9.00 3.65
CA ALA A 54 3.12 -9.46 2.75
C ALA A 54 4.14 -10.35 3.47
N LEU A 55 4.45 -10.04 4.74
CA LEU A 55 5.35 -10.85 5.56
C LEU A 55 4.72 -12.20 5.96
N ILE A 56 3.43 -12.23 6.27
CA ILE A 56 2.71 -13.50 6.51
C ILE A 56 2.78 -14.37 5.24
N ALA A 57 2.53 -13.78 4.07
CA ALA A 57 2.64 -14.51 2.80
C ALA A 57 4.09 -14.99 2.53
N LYS A 58 5.10 -14.21 2.91
CA LYS A 58 6.50 -14.62 2.84
C LYS A 58 6.79 -15.84 3.72
N GLU A 59 6.29 -15.86 4.95
CA GLU A 59 6.47 -16.97 5.87
C GLU A 59 5.83 -18.25 5.32
N ILE A 60 4.61 -18.16 4.79
CA ILE A 60 3.94 -19.32 4.17
C ILE A 60 4.74 -19.84 2.96
N LEU A 61 5.32 -18.94 2.16
CA LEU A 61 6.20 -19.30 1.03
C LEU A 61 7.48 -20.01 1.46
N SER A 62 8.02 -19.71 2.64
CA SER A 62 9.25 -20.35 3.13
C SER A 62 9.00 -21.80 3.56
N GLN A 63 7.76 -22.10 3.98
CA GLN A 63 7.36 -23.40 4.51
C GLN A 63 6.70 -24.31 3.48
N HIS A 64 6.02 -23.74 2.48
CA HIS A 64 5.19 -24.49 1.54
C HIS A 64 5.43 -24.09 0.08
N PRO A 65 5.41 -25.07 -0.86
CA PRO A 65 5.50 -24.76 -2.27
C PRO A 65 4.27 -23.97 -2.70
N VAL A 66 4.49 -22.91 -3.48
CA VAL A 66 3.39 -22.07 -3.95
C VAL A 66 2.59 -22.75 -5.04
N ALA A 67 1.29 -22.48 -5.11
CA ALA A 67 0.45 -22.98 -6.19
C ALA A 67 1.01 -22.55 -7.56
N GLY A 68 1.08 -23.49 -8.51
CA GLY A 68 1.72 -23.27 -9.81
C GLY A 68 1.14 -22.09 -10.61
N TRP A 69 -0.17 -21.85 -10.48
CA TRP A 69 -0.83 -20.71 -11.14
C TRP A 69 -0.37 -19.37 -10.55
N LEU A 70 -0.15 -19.29 -9.23
CA LEU A 70 0.27 -18.06 -8.54
C LEU A 70 1.73 -17.72 -8.83
N SER A 71 2.58 -18.73 -9.04
CA SER A 71 3.97 -18.53 -9.48
C SER A 71 4.13 -18.34 -10.99
N SER A 72 3.09 -18.58 -11.79
CA SER A 72 3.18 -18.51 -13.25
C SER A 72 3.58 -17.11 -13.74
N HIS A 73 4.37 -17.04 -14.81
CA HIS A 73 4.78 -15.77 -15.41
C HIS A 73 3.56 -14.95 -15.85
N SER A 74 2.61 -15.60 -16.51
CA SER A 74 1.39 -14.95 -17.01
C SER A 74 0.57 -14.31 -15.89
N TYR A 75 0.39 -14.99 -14.75
CA TYR A 75 -0.33 -14.40 -13.62
C TYR A 75 0.39 -13.16 -13.10
N GLN A 76 1.71 -13.25 -12.90
CA GLN A 76 2.52 -12.15 -12.35
C GLN A 76 2.53 -10.93 -13.28
N GLU A 77 2.69 -11.16 -14.59
CA GLU A 77 2.68 -10.13 -15.61
C GLU A 77 1.32 -9.44 -15.75
N VAL A 78 0.22 -10.22 -15.82
CA VAL A 78 -1.14 -9.67 -15.89
C VAL A 78 -1.46 -8.86 -14.63
N THR A 79 -1.12 -9.40 -13.46
CA THR A 79 -1.36 -8.71 -12.18
C THR A 79 -0.57 -7.40 -12.11
N PHE A 80 0.70 -7.42 -12.51
CA PHE A 80 1.54 -6.22 -12.58
C PHE A 80 0.90 -5.13 -13.46
N TRP A 81 0.48 -5.47 -14.68
CA TRP A 81 -0.12 -4.50 -15.58
C TRP A 81 -1.47 -3.98 -15.10
N ILE A 82 -2.30 -4.82 -14.49
CA ILE A 82 -3.55 -4.38 -13.86
C ILE A 82 -3.26 -3.37 -12.75
N CYS A 83 -2.32 -3.68 -11.85
CA CYS A 83 -1.96 -2.78 -10.76
C CYS A 83 -1.36 -1.46 -11.27
N ALA A 84 -0.50 -1.49 -12.29
CA ALA A 84 0.05 -0.30 -12.92
C ALA A 84 -1.05 0.58 -13.55
N CYS A 85 -2.00 -0.04 -14.28
CA CYS A 85 -3.16 0.65 -14.82
C CYS A 85 -4.02 1.30 -13.72
N VAL A 86 -4.25 0.63 -12.61
CA VAL A 86 -4.98 1.20 -11.46
C VAL A 86 -4.27 2.42 -10.89
N GLY A 87 -2.94 2.41 -10.82
CA GLY A 87 -2.17 3.58 -10.41
C GLY A 87 -2.34 4.77 -11.35
N ILE A 88 -2.23 4.52 -12.67
CA ILE A 88 -2.42 5.55 -13.70
C ILE A 88 -3.83 6.13 -13.63
N VAL A 89 -4.86 5.28 -13.54
CA VAL A 89 -6.26 5.71 -13.43
C VAL A 89 -6.47 6.52 -12.15
N SER A 90 -5.93 6.06 -11.00
CA SER A 90 -5.98 6.79 -9.73
C SER A 90 -5.36 8.19 -9.87
N CYS A 91 -4.20 8.30 -10.52
CA CYS A 91 -3.54 9.58 -10.78
C CYS A 91 -4.39 10.50 -11.66
N VAL A 92 -4.93 9.99 -12.78
CA VAL A 92 -5.77 10.77 -13.70
C VAL A 92 -7.04 11.25 -13.01
N VAL A 93 -7.67 10.40 -12.20
CA VAL A 93 -8.88 10.76 -11.43
C VAL A 93 -8.55 11.82 -10.37
N ALA A 94 -7.45 11.66 -9.62
CA ALA A 94 -7.01 12.63 -8.62
C ALA A 94 -6.81 14.02 -9.25
N VAL A 95 -6.10 14.09 -10.38
CA VAL A 95 -5.88 15.35 -11.13
C VAL A 95 -7.19 15.96 -11.62
N LYS A 96 -8.10 15.16 -12.21
CA LYS A 96 -9.38 15.66 -12.74
C LYS A 96 -10.33 16.15 -11.66
N THR A 97 -10.32 15.52 -10.49
CA THR A 97 -11.27 15.81 -9.41
C THR A 97 -10.74 16.80 -8.38
N GLY A 98 -9.47 17.23 -8.50
CA GLY A 98 -8.82 18.03 -7.48
C GLY A 98 -8.67 17.31 -6.14
N ARG A 99 -8.83 15.97 -6.11
CA ARG A 99 -8.67 15.16 -4.90
C ARG A 99 -7.18 14.92 -4.68
N GLY A 100 -6.58 15.81 -3.90
CA GLY A 100 -5.15 15.80 -3.61
C GLY A 100 -4.59 17.21 -3.68
N TRP A 101 -3.29 17.32 -3.48
CA TRP A 101 -2.53 18.56 -3.67
C TRP A 101 -2.14 18.77 -5.14
N GLY A 102 -2.21 17.71 -5.96
CA GLY A 102 -1.76 17.75 -7.35
C GLY A 102 -0.23 17.89 -7.44
N THR A 103 0.48 17.43 -6.41
CA THR A 103 1.92 17.61 -6.29
C THR A 103 2.71 16.38 -6.76
N PHE A 104 4.03 16.52 -6.80
CA PHE A 104 4.91 15.43 -7.23
C PHE A 104 4.80 14.19 -6.34
N MET A 105 4.62 14.35 -5.03
CA MET A 105 4.44 13.24 -4.09
C MET A 105 3.07 12.57 -4.22
N ASP A 106 2.04 13.29 -4.66
CA ASP A 106 0.76 12.68 -5.02
C ASP A 106 0.90 11.81 -6.27
N PHE A 107 1.68 12.26 -7.25
CA PHE A 107 2.02 11.45 -8.42
C PHE A 107 2.81 10.20 -8.01
N TYR A 108 3.85 10.36 -7.18
CA TYR A 108 4.62 9.23 -6.64
C TYR A 108 3.73 8.22 -5.92
N HIS A 109 2.84 8.69 -5.05
CA HIS A 109 1.89 7.82 -4.35
C HIS A 109 1.00 7.03 -5.32
N ASN A 110 0.38 7.72 -6.28
CA ASN A 110 -0.57 7.07 -7.19
C ASN A 110 0.11 6.15 -8.20
N ILE A 111 1.31 6.45 -8.66
CA ILE A 111 2.00 5.68 -9.70
C ILE A 111 2.91 4.59 -9.14
N ILE A 112 3.44 4.76 -7.93
CA ILE A 112 4.39 3.81 -7.32
C ILE A 112 3.75 3.07 -6.15
N ILE A 113 3.30 3.80 -5.13
CA ILE A 113 2.82 3.19 -3.87
C ILE A 113 1.56 2.36 -4.11
N VAL A 114 0.54 2.94 -4.75
CA VAL A 114 -0.75 2.26 -4.98
C VAL A 114 -0.58 0.97 -5.79
N PRO A 115 0.10 0.95 -6.95
CA PRO A 115 0.34 -0.29 -7.69
C PRO A 115 1.15 -1.31 -6.90
N LEU A 116 2.19 -0.87 -6.18
CA LEU A 116 3.04 -1.77 -5.40
C LEU A 116 2.26 -2.47 -4.29
N LEU A 117 1.45 -1.73 -3.53
CA LEU A 117 0.59 -2.29 -2.48
C LEU A 117 -0.45 -3.23 -3.08
N LEU A 118 -1.13 -2.84 -4.17
CA LEU A 118 -2.12 -3.70 -4.83
C LEU A 118 -1.50 -4.98 -5.38
N TYR A 119 -0.34 -4.90 -6.03
CA TYR A 119 0.37 -6.06 -6.54
C TYR A 119 0.80 -7.00 -5.40
N THR A 120 1.26 -6.42 -4.29
CA THR A 120 1.62 -7.17 -3.09
C THR A 120 0.40 -7.88 -2.50
N LEU A 121 -0.75 -7.21 -2.38
CA LEU A 121 -1.97 -7.80 -1.82
C LEU A 121 -2.59 -8.86 -2.73
N THR A 122 -2.66 -8.59 -4.02
CA THR A 122 -3.16 -9.57 -5.01
C THR A 122 -2.32 -10.84 -5.04
N THR A 123 -1.05 -10.76 -4.68
CA THR A 123 -0.19 -11.94 -4.51
C THR A 123 -0.30 -12.55 -3.11
N ALA A 124 -0.30 -11.74 -2.05
CA ALA A 124 -0.27 -12.19 -0.66
C ALA A 124 -1.59 -12.85 -0.24
N ILE A 125 -2.74 -12.26 -0.60
CA ILE A 125 -4.05 -12.74 -0.17
C ILE A 125 -4.31 -14.17 -0.67
N PRO A 126 -4.20 -14.48 -1.98
CA PRO A 126 -4.42 -15.85 -2.44
C PRO A 126 -3.42 -16.84 -1.84
N LEU A 127 -2.19 -16.39 -1.58
CA LEU A 127 -1.17 -17.21 -0.94
C LEU A 127 -1.57 -17.62 0.47
N ILE A 128 -2.07 -16.67 1.26
CA ILE A 128 -2.57 -16.92 2.61
C ILE A 128 -3.81 -17.83 2.59
N PHE A 129 -4.71 -17.65 1.62
CA PHE A 129 -5.90 -18.50 1.51
C PHE A 129 -5.57 -19.93 1.10
N VAL A 130 -4.65 -20.13 0.15
CA VAL A 130 -4.32 -21.44 -0.39
C VAL A 130 -3.32 -22.19 0.49
N GLY A 131 -2.26 -21.51 0.95
CA GLY A 131 -1.16 -22.13 1.70
C GLY A 131 -1.17 -21.87 3.21
N GLY A 132 -1.91 -20.88 3.68
CA GLY A 132 -1.92 -20.49 5.10
C GLY A 132 -2.83 -21.33 5.97
N THR A 133 -2.48 -21.39 7.26
CA THR A 133 -3.28 -21.98 8.33
C THR A 133 -4.51 -21.13 8.66
N MET A 134 -5.38 -21.63 9.52
CA MET A 134 -6.52 -20.82 10.03
C MET A 134 -6.05 -19.59 10.82
N VAL A 135 -4.89 -19.68 11.48
CA VAL A 135 -4.31 -18.57 12.24
C VAL A 135 -3.83 -17.48 11.28
N ASP A 136 -3.14 -17.83 10.20
CA ASP A 136 -2.67 -16.88 9.18
C ASP A 136 -3.82 -16.11 8.53
N ARG A 137 -4.91 -16.84 8.23
CA ARG A 137 -6.13 -16.24 7.68
C ARG A 137 -6.79 -15.31 8.69
N ALA A 138 -6.85 -15.68 9.96
CA ALA A 138 -7.37 -14.82 11.01
C ALA A 138 -6.55 -13.53 11.13
N TYR A 139 -5.22 -13.62 11.13
CA TYR A 139 -4.35 -12.44 11.12
C TYR A 139 -4.56 -11.57 9.88
N MET A 140 -4.66 -12.17 8.69
CA MET A 140 -4.97 -11.43 7.46
C MET A 140 -6.30 -10.68 7.57
N PHE A 141 -7.37 -11.30 8.08
CA PHE A 141 -8.65 -10.62 8.29
C PHE A 141 -8.56 -9.50 9.34
N THR A 142 -7.81 -9.70 10.42
CA THR A 142 -7.58 -8.65 11.42
C THR A 142 -6.82 -7.46 10.82
N LEU A 143 -5.74 -7.71 10.08
CA LEU A 143 -4.93 -6.67 9.44
C LEU A 143 -5.73 -5.92 8.35
N ALA A 144 -6.48 -6.64 7.53
CA ALA A 144 -7.41 -6.03 6.58
C ALA A 144 -8.48 -5.20 7.28
N GLY A 145 -9.01 -5.70 8.41
CA GLY A 145 -9.96 -4.96 9.26
C GLY A 145 -9.38 -3.67 9.81
N ILE A 146 -8.12 -3.68 10.28
CA ILE A 146 -7.41 -2.48 10.74
C ILE A 146 -7.27 -1.47 9.58
N TRP A 147 -6.82 -1.92 8.41
CA TRP A 147 -6.69 -1.04 7.24
C TRP A 147 -8.04 -0.42 6.85
N ILE A 148 -9.09 -1.25 6.72
CA ILE A 148 -10.44 -0.79 6.38
C ILE A 148 -10.94 0.21 7.43
N TRP A 149 -10.75 -0.08 8.72
CA TRP A 149 -11.13 0.82 9.80
C TRP A 149 -10.43 2.18 9.68
N THR A 150 -9.11 2.20 9.47
CA THR A 150 -8.35 3.45 9.30
C THR A 150 -8.79 4.24 8.08
N PHE A 151 -9.09 3.57 6.96
CA PHE A 151 -9.62 4.19 5.75
C PHE A 151 -11.00 4.80 5.99
N ILE A 152 -11.91 4.06 6.62
CA ILE A 152 -13.24 4.54 6.98
C ILE A 152 -13.14 5.74 7.93
N ALA A 153 -12.23 5.70 8.91
CA ALA A 153 -11.97 6.84 9.79
C ALA A 153 -11.50 8.07 9.01
N ASP A 154 -10.62 7.91 8.01
CA ASP A 154 -10.19 9.01 7.15
C ASP A 154 -11.34 9.58 6.30
N VAL A 155 -12.28 8.74 5.83
CA VAL A 155 -13.49 9.19 5.14
C VAL A 155 -14.35 10.05 6.07
N PHE A 156 -14.67 9.53 7.26
CA PHE A 156 -15.57 10.22 8.20
C PHE A 156 -14.97 11.51 8.77
N THR A 157 -13.65 11.55 8.96
CA THR A 157 -12.95 12.74 9.44
C THR A 157 -12.61 13.72 8.32
N GLY A 158 -12.88 13.39 7.05
CA GLY A 158 -12.57 14.25 5.90
C GLY A 158 -11.09 14.28 5.52
N ARG A 159 -10.24 13.45 6.15
CA ARG A 159 -8.79 13.42 5.94
C ARG A 159 -8.34 12.93 4.56
N LEU A 160 -9.22 12.25 3.84
CA LEU A 160 -8.98 11.92 2.43
C LEU A 160 -8.82 13.17 1.55
N ARG A 161 -9.39 14.31 1.97
CA ARG A 161 -9.22 15.61 1.33
C ARG A 161 -8.23 16.45 2.12
N GLN A 162 -6.96 16.05 2.03
CA GLN A 162 -5.90 16.59 2.87
C GLN A 162 -5.79 18.14 2.89
N PRO A 163 -5.87 18.86 1.75
CA PRO A 163 -5.84 20.32 1.76
C PRO A 163 -7.04 20.94 2.51
N GLU A 164 -8.25 20.47 2.19
CA GLU A 164 -9.49 20.97 2.81
C GLU A 164 -9.50 20.72 4.33
N TYR A 165 -9.01 19.55 4.76
CA TYR A 165 -8.93 19.20 6.17
C TYR A 165 -7.99 20.15 6.94
N LEU A 166 -6.82 20.48 6.37
CA LEU A 166 -5.86 21.40 6.98
C LEU A 166 -6.41 22.80 7.15
N GLU A 167 -7.02 23.33 6.10
CA GLU A 167 -7.62 24.66 6.09
C GLU A 167 -8.72 24.74 7.15
N THR A 168 -9.58 23.74 7.21
CA THR A 168 -10.68 23.65 8.20
C THR A 168 -10.15 23.63 9.64
N HIS A 169 -9.02 22.97 9.90
CA HIS A 169 -8.47 22.81 11.25
C HIS A 169 -7.35 23.81 11.59
N GLN A 170 -7.08 24.79 10.72
CA GLN A 170 -6.03 25.81 10.90
C GLN A 170 -4.64 25.23 11.23
N ILE A 171 -4.34 24.04 10.69
CA ILE A 171 -3.05 23.37 10.93
C ILE A 171 -2.01 24.00 9.99
N THR A 172 -1.04 24.70 10.57
CA THR A 172 0.03 25.35 9.80
C THR A 172 0.99 24.30 9.23
N GLN A 173 1.21 24.34 7.92
CA GLN A 173 2.26 23.54 7.29
C GLN A 173 3.61 24.22 7.50
N ILE A 174 4.63 23.43 7.83
CA ILE A 174 6.03 23.84 7.96
C ILE A 174 6.76 23.50 6.66
#